data_AF-A0A8C4U9T2-F1
#
_entry.id   AF-A0A8C4U9T2-F1
#
_cell.length_a   1.000
_cell.length_b   1.000
_cell.length_c   1.000
_cell.angle_alpha   90.00
_cell.angle_beta   90.00
_cell.angle_gamma   90.00
#
_symmetry.space_group_name_H-M   'P 1'
#
loop_
_entity.id
_entity.type
_entity.pdbx_description
1 polymer ?
#
loop_
_entity_poly.entity_id
_entity_poly.type
_entity_poly.pdbx_seq_one_letter_code
_entity_poly.pdbx_strand_id
1 'polypeptide(L)'
;MSYSGCSLLPLLTFNCYSKIPNGKSQLQAKQSSTKLETHLLDFQQTFFLSSEDEMFSDIYKIREVANGLCLEVEGKMVTRTEGQIDDSLIGGNASAEGPEGDGTEATVITGVDIVINHHLQETSFTKESYKKYIKDYMKAIKARLEEHKPERVKPFMTGAAEQIKHILANFKNYQFFVGENMNPDGMVALLDFREDGVTPYMIFFKDGLEIEKC
;
A
#
# COMPACT_ATOMS: atom_id res chain seq x y z
N MET A 1 -14.05 -21.31 -48.87
CA MET A 1 -14.19 -19.87 -49.24
C MET A 1 -14.50 -19.12 -47.96
N SER A 2 -13.97 -17.97 -47.56
CA SER A 2 -12.87 -17.08 -47.95
C SER A 2 -12.88 -15.99 -46.85
N TYR A 3 -11.74 -15.72 -46.22
CA TYR A 3 -11.28 -14.49 -45.52
C TYR A 3 -12.17 -13.58 -44.64
N SER A 4 -11.54 -13.18 -43.51
CA SER A 4 -11.35 -11.79 -43.00
C SER A 4 -12.32 -11.17 -41.98
N GLY A 5 -11.73 -10.56 -40.93
CA GLY A 5 -12.25 -9.28 -40.39
C GLY A 5 -12.35 -9.16 -38.87
N CYS A 6 -11.40 -8.46 -38.25
CA CYS A 6 -11.37 -8.02 -36.85
C CYS A 6 -12.30 -6.82 -36.59
N SER A 7 -13.01 -6.72 -35.45
CA SER A 7 -13.24 -5.43 -34.76
C SER A 7 -13.81 -5.54 -33.33
N LEU A 8 -13.51 -4.48 -32.58
CA LEU A 8 -13.58 -4.13 -31.17
C LEU A 8 -14.84 -4.45 -30.33
N LEU A 9 -14.57 -4.69 -29.02
CA LEU A 9 -15.38 -4.58 -27.78
C LEU A 9 -16.19 -3.24 -27.68
N PRO A 10 -17.08 -2.94 -26.69
CA PRO A 10 -17.38 -3.59 -25.38
C PRO A 10 -18.91 -3.59 -25.01
N LEU A 11 -19.23 -3.83 -23.72
CA LEU A 11 -20.51 -3.57 -23.01
C LEU A 11 -21.49 -4.74 -22.91
N LEU A 12 -21.27 -5.60 -21.91
CA LEU A 12 -22.36 -6.34 -21.28
C LEU A 12 -23.22 -5.35 -20.48
N THR A 13 -24.21 -4.76 -21.15
CA THR A 13 -25.37 -4.17 -20.49
C THR A 13 -26.19 -5.32 -19.91
N PHE A 14 -26.21 -5.45 -18.58
CA PHE A 14 -27.17 -6.34 -17.93
C PHE A 14 -28.56 -5.73 -18.04
N ASN A 15 -29.29 -6.17 -19.07
CA ASN A 15 -30.70 -5.88 -19.22
C ASN A 15 -31.48 -6.91 -18.39
N CYS A 16 -31.86 -6.56 -17.15
CA CYS A 16 -32.76 -7.38 -16.35
C CYS A 16 -34.18 -7.30 -16.91
N TYR A 17 -34.61 -8.36 -17.63
CA TYR A 17 -35.99 -8.58 -18.00
C TYR A 17 -36.67 -9.47 -16.97
N SER A 18 -37.67 -8.95 -16.25
CA SER A 18 -38.67 -9.79 -15.58
C SER A 18 -39.93 -9.83 -16.44
N LYS A 19 -40.32 -11.04 -16.87
CA LYS A 19 -41.64 -11.29 -17.48
C LYS A 19 -42.69 -11.28 -16.36
N ILE A 20 -43.68 -10.40 -16.46
CA ILE A 20 -44.92 -10.46 -15.68
C ILE A 20 -46.07 -10.79 -16.66
N PRO A 21 -47.01 -11.69 -16.32
CA PRO A 21 -48.08 -12.10 -17.23
C PRO A 21 -49.24 -11.09 -17.19
N ASN A 22 -49.12 -10.01 -17.96
CA ASN A 22 -50.20 -9.38 -18.73
C ASN A 22 -49.70 -8.06 -19.32
N GLY A 23 -49.91 -7.90 -20.63
CA GLY A 23 -49.32 -6.82 -21.41
C GLY A 23 -49.72 -5.43 -20.94
N LYS A 24 -48.71 -4.60 -20.66
CA LYS A 24 -48.63 -3.16 -20.93
C LYS A 24 -47.22 -2.69 -20.55
N SER A 25 -46.38 -2.44 -21.56
CA SER A 25 -45.09 -1.76 -21.40
C SER A 25 -45.33 -0.30 -21.02
N GLN A 26 -44.77 0.15 -19.90
CA GLN A 26 -44.61 1.59 -19.62
C GLN A 26 -43.14 1.81 -19.27
N LEU A 27 -42.44 2.56 -20.12
CA LEU A 27 -41.16 3.20 -19.75
C LEU A 27 -41.47 4.22 -18.66
N GLN A 28 -40.81 4.11 -17.50
CA GLN A 28 -40.67 5.26 -16.61
C GLN A 28 -39.20 5.66 -16.51
N ALA A 29 -39.01 6.96 -16.66
CA ALA A 29 -37.77 7.64 -16.96
C ALA A 29 -36.78 7.63 -15.80
N LYS A 30 -35.50 7.77 -16.16
CA LYS A 30 -34.40 8.16 -15.28
C LYS A 30 -34.79 9.37 -14.42
N GLN A 31 -34.52 9.29 -13.14
CA GLN A 31 -34.12 10.48 -12.38
C GLN A 31 -33.06 10.12 -11.33
N SER A 32 -32.09 11.01 -11.25
CA SER A 32 -30.84 10.95 -10.53
C SER A 32 -30.99 11.17 -9.02
N SER A 33 -29.94 10.73 -8.32
CA SER A 33 -29.34 11.39 -7.16
C SER A 33 -29.72 10.89 -5.77
N THR A 34 -28.66 10.38 -5.13
CA THR A 34 -28.24 10.52 -3.72
C THR A 34 -28.92 9.70 -2.63
N LYS A 35 -28.02 9.13 -1.80
CA LYS A 35 -28.20 8.53 -0.47
C LYS A 35 -28.98 7.20 -0.52
N LEU A 36 -28.42 6.05 -0.17
CA LEU A 36 -27.57 5.75 0.97
C LEU A 36 -26.71 4.52 0.61
N GLU A 37 -25.45 4.70 0.24
CA GLU A 37 -24.52 3.56 0.25
C GLU A 37 -24.03 3.40 1.68
N THR A 38 -24.51 2.32 2.28
CA THR A 38 -24.11 1.81 3.58
C THR A 38 -22.59 1.69 3.63
N HIS A 39 -22.00 2.39 4.60
CA HIS A 39 -20.65 2.19 5.12
C HIS A 39 -20.36 0.70 5.35
N LEU A 40 -19.76 0.05 4.36
CA LEU A 40 -18.84 -1.06 4.57
C LEU A 40 -17.49 -0.49 4.16
N LEU A 41 -16.68 -0.17 5.17
CA LEU A 41 -15.29 0.23 4.95
C LEU A 41 -14.55 -1.06 4.57
N ASP A 42 -14.48 -1.36 3.27
CA ASP A 42 -13.65 -2.44 2.74
C ASP A 42 -12.19 -2.06 3.02
N PHE A 43 -11.63 -2.52 4.15
CA PHE A 43 -10.24 -2.29 4.51
C PHE A 43 -9.35 -2.98 3.47
N GLN A 44 -8.50 -2.22 2.79
CA GLN A 44 -7.60 -2.75 1.78
C GLN A 44 -6.20 -2.84 2.35
N GLN A 45 -5.75 -4.08 2.59
CA GLN A 45 -4.37 -4.36 2.99
C GLN A 45 -3.53 -4.56 1.73
N THR A 46 -2.39 -3.88 1.72
CA THR A 46 -1.47 -3.95 0.58
C THR A 46 -0.27 -4.80 0.98
N PHE A 47 -0.23 -6.00 0.42
CA PHE A 47 0.80 -6.99 0.73
C PHE A 47 1.96 -6.94 -0.26
N PHE A 48 3.16 -7.22 0.24
CA PHE A 48 4.30 -7.44 -0.63
C PHE A 48 4.22 -8.80 -1.33
N LEU A 49 4.39 -8.76 -2.65
CA LEU A 49 4.23 -9.88 -3.60
C LEU A 49 5.05 -11.17 -3.33
N SER A 50 5.99 -11.16 -2.38
CA SER A 50 6.87 -12.30 -2.09
C SER A 50 7.12 -12.57 -0.60
N SER A 51 6.52 -11.81 0.34
CA SER A 51 6.62 -12.13 1.78
C SER A 51 5.29 -12.12 2.53
N GLU A 52 4.17 -11.80 1.87
CA GLU A 52 2.87 -11.61 2.54
C GLU A 52 2.95 -10.58 3.71
N ASP A 53 3.95 -9.69 3.67
CA ASP A 53 4.08 -8.59 4.63
C ASP A 53 3.12 -7.47 4.25
N GLU A 54 2.32 -7.01 5.23
CA GLU A 54 1.50 -5.82 5.10
C GLU A 54 2.41 -4.58 5.09
N MET A 55 2.42 -3.83 3.99
CA MET A 55 3.28 -2.63 3.86
C MET A 55 2.55 -1.36 4.33
N PHE A 56 1.26 -1.26 4.02
CA PHE A 56 0.36 -0.21 4.47
C PHE A 56 -1.10 -0.61 4.24
N SER A 57 -2.01 0.09 4.91
CA SER A 57 -3.47 -0.02 4.74
C SER A 57 -4.08 1.22 4.07
N ASP A 58 -5.33 1.12 3.64
CA ASP A 58 -6.08 2.21 3.00
C ASP A 58 -6.57 3.31 3.96
N ILE A 59 -6.30 3.18 5.26
CA ILE A 59 -6.56 4.23 6.25
C ILE A 59 -5.74 5.50 5.98
N TYR A 60 -4.62 5.34 5.26
CA TYR A 60 -3.72 6.43 4.90
C TYR A 60 -4.17 7.12 3.63
N LYS A 61 -3.70 8.36 3.45
CA LYS A 61 -3.97 9.10 2.23
C LYS A 61 -3.00 8.66 1.13
N ILE A 62 -3.51 7.82 0.23
CA ILE A 62 -2.76 7.25 -0.89
C ILE A 62 -2.96 8.09 -2.17
N ARG A 63 -1.89 8.37 -2.90
CA ARG A 63 -1.92 9.05 -4.20
C ARG A 63 -1.13 8.27 -5.24
N GLU A 64 -1.63 8.20 -6.47
CA GLU A 64 -0.86 7.65 -7.58
C GLU A 64 0.09 8.71 -8.14
N VAL A 65 1.37 8.36 -8.22
CA VAL A 65 2.45 9.20 -8.77
C VAL A 65 3.21 8.46 -9.86
N ALA A 66 4.10 9.16 -10.57
CA ALA A 66 4.88 8.61 -11.68
C ALA A 66 4.00 7.92 -12.74
N ASN A 67 2.93 8.58 -13.17
CA ASN A 67 1.95 8.05 -14.14
C ASN A 67 1.30 6.72 -13.71
N GLY A 68 1.05 6.55 -12.40
CA GLY A 68 0.40 5.36 -11.84
C GLY A 68 1.35 4.19 -11.61
N LEU A 69 2.67 4.40 -11.66
CA LEU A 69 3.67 3.37 -11.36
C LEU A 69 3.98 3.26 -9.87
N CYS A 70 3.85 4.36 -9.14
CA CYS A 70 4.13 4.41 -7.72
C CYS A 70 2.90 4.88 -6.95
N LEU A 71 2.77 4.35 -5.74
CA LEU A 71 1.83 4.81 -4.74
C LEU A 71 2.59 5.62 -3.71
N GLU A 72 2.08 6.79 -3.41
CA GLU A 72 2.59 7.67 -2.38
C GLU A 72 1.62 7.68 -1.21
N VAL A 73 2.09 7.27 -0.04
CA VAL A 73 1.29 7.10 1.18
C VAL A 73 1.73 8.15 2.18
N GLU A 74 0.83 9.08 2.49
CA GLU A 74 1.10 10.16 3.44
C GLU A 74 0.94 9.65 4.88
N GLY A 75 2.01 9.76 5.66
CA GLY A 75 2.03 9.38 7.08
C GLY A 75 2.08 10.60 7.99
N LYS A 76 2.27 10.34 9.29
CA LYS A 76 2.45 11.36 10.33
C LYS A 76 3.54 10.93 11.29
N MET A 77 4.30 11.89 11.81
CA MET A 77 5.19 11.64 12.94
C MET A 77 4.37 11.39 14.20
N VAL A 78 4.64 10.29 14.89
CA VAL A 78 3.99 9.91 16.15
C VAL A 78 5.02 9.47 17.17
N THR A 79 4.69 9.66 18.44
CA THR A 79 5.46 9.16 19.57
C THR A 79 4.56 8.22 20.38
N ARG A 80 5.04 7.01 20.65
CA ARG A 80 4.36 5.99 21.45
C ARG A 80 5.25 5.55 22.60
N THR A 81 4.63 5.22 23.71
CA THR A 81 5.31 4.63 24.87
C THR A 81 4.94 3.15 24.90
N GLU A 82 5.89 2.27 24.59
CA GLU A 82 5.70 0.83 24.78
C GLU A 82 5.90 0.48 26.26
N GLY A 83 5.01 -0.36 26.80
CA GLY A 83 5.12 -0.88 28.17
C GLY A 83 4.29 -0.18 29.24
N GLN A 84 3.43 0.80 28.92
CA GLN A 84 2.37 1.19 29.87
C GLN A 84 1.26 0.13 29.83
N ILE A 85 1.35 -0.84 30.74
CA ILE A 85 0.16 -1.41 31.34
C ILE A 85 -0.53 -0.21 31.99
N ASP A 86 -1.70 0.18 31.51
CA ASP A 86 -2.50 1.20 32.19
C ASP A 86 -2.77 0.65 33.60
N ASP A 87 -2.10 1.19 34.62
CA ASP A 87 -2.25 0.74 36.02
C ASP A 87 -3.71 0.85 36.49
N SER A 88 -4.58 1.55 35.75
CA SER A 88 -6.01 1.58 36.02
C SER A 88 -6.75 0.29 35.61
N LEU A 89 -6.11 -0.62 34.87
CA LEU A 89 -6.61 -1.97 34.52
C LEU A 89 -6.15 -3.05 35.50
N ILE A 90 -5.15 -2.82 36.36
CA ILE A 90 -4.84 -3.71 37.49
C ILE A 90 -5.76 -3.34 38.67
N GLY A 91 -7.05 -3.50 38.42
CA GLY A 91 -8.08 -3.46 39.45
C GLY A 91 -7.96 -4.67 40.37
N GLY A 92 -7.29 -4.48 41.51
CA GLY A 92 -7.54 -5.24 42.74
C GLY A 92 -6.38 -6.10 43.25
N ASN A 93 -5.62 -5.58 44.20
CA ASN A 93 -5.80 -5.84 45.64
C ASN A 93 -4.59 -5.27 46.41
N ALA A 94 -4.82 -4.31 47.29
CA ALA A 94 -3.79 -3.77 48.16
C ALA A 94 -3.49 -4.75 49.31
N SER A 95 -2.28 -5.33 49.38
CA SER A 95 -1.65 -5.69 50.66
C SER A 95 -0.19 -6.18 50.51
N ALA A 96 0.69 -5.54 51.30
CA ALA A 96 1.95 -6.05 51.88
C ALA A 96 3.26 -6.05 51.06
N GLU A 97 4.14 -5.10 51.44
CA GLU A 97 5.61 -5.12 51.54
C GLU A 97 6.43 -6.15 50.73
N GLY A 98 7.26 -5.65 49.79
CA GLY A 98 8.37 -6.35 49.16
C GLY A 98 9.20 -5.39 48.29
N PRO A 99 10.54 -5.46 48.27
CA PRO A 99 11.41 -4.41 47.75
C PRO A 99 11.56 -4.45 46.22
N GLU A 100 11.80 -3.27 45.65
CA GLU A 100 12.48 -3.03 44.36
C GLU A 100 11.78 -3.64 43.14
N GLY A 101 10.72 -2.96 42.69
CA GLY A 101 10.23 -3.11 41.33
C GLY A 101 11.31 -2.62 40.37
N ASP A 102 11.89 -3.57 39.63
CA ASP A 102 12.64 -3.34 38.39
C ASP A 102 11.79 -2.44 37.50
N GLY A 103 12.11 -1.15 37.51
CA GLY A 103 11.45 -0.15 36.68
C GLY A 103 11.81 -0.46 35.24
N THR A 104 10.99 -1.30 34.59
CA THR A 104 11.12 -1.56 33.16
C THR A 104 11.06 -0.22 32.46
N GLU A 105 12.20 0.22 31.93
CA GLU A 105 12.33 1.54 31.30
C GLU A 105 11.33 1.62 30.15
N ALA A 106 10.31 2.47 30.29
CA ALA A 106 9.29 2.65 29.28
C ALA A 106 9.97 3.12 27.99
N THR A 107 9.93 2.29 26.94
CA THR A 107 10.60 2.62 25.68
C THR A 107 9.70 3.58 24.90
N VAL A 108 10.15 4.83 24.76
CA VAL A 108 9.46 5.82 23.95
C VAL A 108 9.96 5.69 22.50
N ILE A 109 9.08 5.22 21.61
CA ILE A 109 9.36 5.10 20.18
C ILE A 109 8.77 6.30 19.45
N THR A 110 9.59 7.07 18.75
CA THR A 110 9.15 8.15 17.85
C THR A 110 9.49 7.80 16.42
N GLY A 111 8.53 7.94 15.52
CA GLY A 111 8.71 7.60 14.10
C GLY A 111 7.47 7.90 13.26
N VAL A 112 7.52 7.51 11.99
CA VAL A 112 6.36 7.63 11.09
C VAL A 112 5.35 6.55 11.48
N ASP A 113 4.07 6.94 11.60
CA ASP A 113 2.98 6.04 11.98
C ASP A 113 2.86 4.81 11.08
N ILE A 114 3.06 4.95 9.76
CA ILE A 114 3.10 3.82 8.81
C ILE A 114 4.18 2.82 9.21
N VAL A 115 5.39 3.29 9.50
CA VAL A 115 6.53 2.45 9.88
C VAL A 115 6.25 1.71 11.18
N ILE A 116 5.71 2.41 12.18
CA ILE A 116 5.45 1.83 13.50
C ILE A 116 4.27 0.84 13.44
N ASN A 117 3.20 1.16 12.71
CA ASN A 117 2.00 0.32 12.62
C ASN A 117 2.24 -0.98 11.86
N HIS A 118 3.08 -0.94 10.83
CA HIS A 118 3.37 -2.08 9.97
C HIS A 118 4.74 -2.71 10.26
N HIS A 119 5.35 -2.35 11.40
CA HIS A 119 6.64 -2.88 11.86
C HIS A 119 7.73 -2.86 10.78
N LEU A 120 7.75 -1.82 9.94
CA LEU A 120 8.70 -1.70 8.84
C LEU A 120 10.11 -1.49 9.39
N GLN A 121 11.07 -2.21 8.83
CA GLN A 121 12.46 -2.19 9.29
C GLN A 121 13.28 -1.21 8.46
N GLU A 122 13.94 -0.27 9.11
CA GLU A 122 14.87 0.64 8.44
C GLU A 122 16.08 -0.14 7.91
N THR A 123 16.49 0.16 6.69
CA THR A 123 17.70 -0.40 6.07
C THR A 123 18.51 0.70 5.39
N SER A 124 19.77 0.39 5.09
CA SER A 124 20.66 1.34 4.43
C SER A 124 21.25 0.75 3.16
N PHE A 125 21.32 1.57 2.12
CA PHE A 125 21.95 1.21 0.86
C PHE A 125 23.07 2.19 0.52
N THR A 126 24.10 1.67 -0.16
CA THR A 126 24.96 2.53 -0.97
C THR A 126 24.28 2.76 -2.32
N LYS A 127 24.65 3.83 -3.02
CA LYS A 127 24.11 4.10 -4.37
C LYS A 127 24.38 2.94 -5.33
N GLU A 128 25.45 2.18 -5.13
CA GLU A 128 25.80 1.01 -5.94
C GLU A 128 24.99 -0.23 -5.55
N SER A 129 24.81 -0.51 -4.24
CA SER A 129 24.00 -1.64 -3.81
C SER A 129 22.54 -1.45 -4.17
N TYR A 130 21.99 -0.23 -4.04
CA TYR A 130 20.63 0.09 -4.48
C TYR A 130 20.44 -0.10 -5.99
N LYS A 131 21.41 0.31 -6.82
CA LYS A 131 21.36 0.08 -8.27
C LYS A 131 21.30 -1.40 -8.62
N LYS A 132 21.96 -2.27 -7.85
CA LYS A 132 21.91 -3.72 -8.05
C LYS A 132 20.55 -4.26 -7.62
N TYR A 133 20.15 -3.97 -6.38
CA TYR A 133 18.86 -4.35 -5.81
C TYR A 133 17.70 -3.98 -6.74
N ILE A 134 17.59 -2.70 -7.13
CA ILE A 134 16.44 -2.23 -7.92
C ILE A 134 16.42 -2.85 -9.31
N LYS A 135 17.57 -3.20 -9.90
CA LYS A 135 17.60 -3.91 -11.19
C LYS A 135 17.05 -5.33 -11.06
N ASP A 136 17.42 -6.03 -10.00
CA ASP A 136 16.97 -7.41 -9.78
C ASP A 136 15.49 -7.43 -9.38
N TYR A 137 15.06 -6.50 -8.54
CA TYR A 137 13.65 -6.26 -8.20
C TYR A 137 12.77 -6.00 -9.43
N MET A 138 13.22 -5.13 -10.34
CA MET A 138 12.48 -4.84 -11.57
C MET A 138 12.38 -6.04 -12.51
N LYS A 139 13.38 -6.92 -12.53
CA LYS A 139 13.29 -8.19 -13.28
C LYS A 139 12.25 -9.12 -12.68
N ALA A 140 12.18 -9.21 -11.35
CA ALA A 140 11.20 -10.03 -10.66
C ALA A 140 9.76 -9.56 -10.97
N ILE A 141 9.49 -8.25 -10.86
CA ILE A 141 8.19 -7.69 -11.25
C ILE A 141 7.91 -7.93 -12.73
N LYS A 142 8.88 -7.67 -13.62
CA LYS A 142 8.72 -7.88 -15.06
C LYS A 142 8.30 -9.33 -15.37
N ALA A 143 8.96 -10.32 -14.78
CA ALA A 143 8.63 -11.72 -14.99
C ALA A 143 7.18 -12.04 -14.56
N ARG A 144 6.73 -11.48 -13.43
CA ARG A 144 5.35 -11.63 -12.95
C ARG A 144 4.34 -10.91 -13.85
N LEU A 145 4.66 -9.70 -14.31
CA LEU A 145 3.81 -8.99 -15.26
C LEU A 145 3.71 -9.75 -16.59
N GLU A 146 4.78 -10.38 -17.07
CA GLU A 146 4.73 -11.22 -18.28
C GLU A 146 3.79 -12.43 -18.15
N GLU A 147 3.63 -12.97 -16.94
CA GLU A 147 2.72 -14.09 -16.65
C GLU A 147 1.27 -13.65 -16.46
N HIS A 148 1.03 -12.58 -15.68
CA HIS A 148 -0.33 -12.21 -15.21
C HIS A 148 -0.94 -11.03 -15.96
N LYS A 149 -0.14 -10.06 -16.41
CA LYS A 149 -0.56 -8.77 -16.99
C LYS A 149 0.41 -8.30 -18.09
N PRO A 150 0.60 -9.07 -19.18
CA PRO A 150 1.68 -8.81 -20.15
C PRO A 150 1.59 -7.44 -20.83
N GLU A 151 0.40 -6.86 -20.91
CA GLU A 151 0.16 -5.51 -21.41
C GLU A 151 0.79 -4.39 -20.55
N ARG A 152 1.02 -4.66 -19.25
CA ARG A 152 1.64 -3.71 -18.31
C ARG A 152 3.17 -3.68 -18.38
N VAL A 153 3.79 -4.71 -18.98
CA VAL A 153 5.25 -4.87 -19.02
C VAL A 153 5.95 -3.66 -19.66
N LYS A 154 5.46 -3.20 -20.82
CA LYS A 154 6.06 -2.06 -21.53
C LYS A 154 5.93 -0.74 -20.75
N PRO A 155 4.72 -0.32 -20.32
CA PRO A 155 4.56 0.86 -19.47
C PRO A 155 5.41 0.81 -18.20
N PHE A 156 5.45 -0.34 -17.53
CA PHE A 156 6.23 -0.55 -16.32
C PHE A 156 7.73 -0.33 -16.58
N MET A 157 8.30 -1.01 -17.58
CA MET A 157 9.73 -0.90 -17.88
C MET A 157 10.16 0.52 -18.25
N THR A 158 9.33 1.24 -19.01
CA THR A 158 9.64 2.62 -19.41
C THR A 158 9.64 3.56 -18.21
N GLY A 159 8.54 3.61 -17.43
CA GLY A 159 8.48 4.58 -16.36
C GLY A 159 9.25 4.14 -15.10
N ALA A 160 9.48 2.84 -14.88
CA ALA A 160 10.43 2.37 -13.86
C ALA A 160 11.83 2.91 -14.12
N ALA A 161 12.29 2.92 -15.38
CA ALA A 161 13.60 3.47 -15.72
C ALA A 161 13.70 4.99 -15.41
N GLU A 162 12.62 5.74 -15.59
CA GLU A 162 12.56 7.17 -15.23
C GLU A 162 12.53 7.36 -13.71
N GLN A 163 11.70 6.59 -13.01
CA GLN A 163 11.57 6.65 -11.56
C GLN A 163 12.88 6.27 -10.86
N ILE A 164 13.59 5.25 -11.34
CA ILE A 164 14.90 4.86 -10.81
C ILE A 164 15.92 5.98 -10.99
N LYS A 165 15.91 6.68 -12.13
CA LYS A 165 16.80 7.84 -12.34
C LYS A 165 16.50 8.95 -11.33
N HIS A 166 15.21 9.23 -11.08
CA HIS A 166 14.79 10.21 -10.10
C HIS A 166 15.24 9.84 -8.68
N ILE A 167 15.00 8.60 -8.26
CA ILE A 167 15.41 8.08 -6.95
C ILE A 167 16.94 8.18 -6.78
N LEU A 168 17.70 7.79 -7.82
CA LEU A 168 19.16 7.85 -7.78
C LEU A 168 19.71 9.29 -7.77
N ALA A 169 18.98 10.27 -8.31
CA ALA A 169 19.35 11.68 -8.23
C ALA A 169 19.18 12.21 -6.80
N ASN A 170 18.08 11.83 -6.15
CA ASN A 170 17.71 12.26 -4.79
C ASN A 170 18.05 11.24 -3.69
N PHE A 171 18.96 10.30 -3.98
CA PHE A 171 19.23 9.12 -3.15
C PHE A 171 19.52 9.42 -1.67
N LYS A 172 20.12 10.58 -1.38
CA LYS A 172 20.48 10.99 -0.01
C LYS A 172 19.30 11.50 0.82
N ASN A 173 18.19 11.86 0.18
CA ASN A 173 17.00 12.35 0.86
C ASN A 173 16.12 11.19 1.34
N TYR A 174 16.17 10.07 0.62
CA TYR A 174 15.37 8.89 0.95
C TYR A 174 15.95 8.10 2.11
N GLN A 175 15.07 7.74 3.02
CA GLN A 175 15.28 6.65 3.98
C GLN A 175 14.63 5.38 3.42
N PHE A 176 15.28 4.24 3.61
CA PHE A 176 14.86 2.97 3.01
C PHE A 176 14.25 2.08 4.09
N PHE A 177 13.08 1.53 3.82
CA PHE A 177 12.38 0.61 4.72
C PHE A 177 12.03 -0.68 4.00
N VAL A 178 12.10 -1.81 4.70
CA VAL A 178 11.64 -3.12 4.22
C VAL A 178 10.51 -3.63 5.11
N GLY A 179 9.74 -4.60 4.62
CA GLY A 179 8.74 -5.29 5.42
C GLY A 179 9.36 -5.96 6.66
N GLU A 180 8.50 -6.32 7.62
CA GLU A 180 8.88 -6.91 8.90
C GLU A 180 9.82 -8.12 8.74
N ASN A 181 9.57 -8.98 7.73
CA ASN A 181 10.38 -10.16 7.48
C ASN A 181 11.77 -9.87 6.88
N MET A 182 12.12 -8.60 6.62
CA MET A 182 13.40 -8.16 6.08
C MET A 182 13.84 -8.93 4.81
N ASN A 183 12.89 -9.33 3.98
CA ASN A 183 13.18 -10.09 2.76
C ASN A 183 14.11 -9.28 1.84
N PRO A 184 15.32 -9.78 1.48
CA PRO A 184 16.26 -9.05 0.62
C PRO A 184 15.77 -8.90 -0.83
N ASP A 185 14.89 -9.79 -1.27
CA ASP A 185 14.18 -9.70 -2.56
C ASP A 185 12.85 -8.94 -2.42
N GLY A 186 12.61 -8.44 -1.20
CA GLY A 186 11.49 -7.62 -0.73
C GLY A 186 11.31 -6.32 -1.49
N MET A 187 10.13 -5.72 -1.38
CA MET A 187 9.97 -4.30 -1.71
C MET A 187 10.72 -3.45 -0.70
N VAL A 188 11.46 -2.47 -1.21
CA VAL A 188 12.01 -1.38 -0.42
C VAL A 188 11.11 -0.16 -0.60
N ALA A 189 10.49 0.27 0.50
CA ALA A 189 9.72 1.49 0.58
C ALA A 189 10.66 2.70 0.80
N LEU A 190 10.36 3.81 0.14
CA LEU A 190 11.18 5.03 0.20
C LEU A 190 10.46 6.09 1.01
N LEU A 191 10.98 6.44 2.18
CA LEU A 191 10.48 7.53 3.00
C LEU A 191 11.18 8.83 2.63
N ASP A 192 10.41 9.89 2.42
CA ASP A 192 10.88 11.27 2.27
C ASP A 192 9.90 12.24 2.93
N PHE A 193 10.28 13.51 3.04
CA PHE A 193 9.47 14.57 3.62
C PHE A 193 9.02 15.55 2.54
N ARG A 194 7.79 16.06 2.67
CA ARG A 194 7.28 17.10 1.77
C ARG A 194 8.12 18.36 1.85
N GLU A 195 7.85 19.33 0.97
CA GLU A 195 8.51 20.65 0.98
C GLU A 195 8.36 21.40 2.32
N ASP A 196 7.36 21.05 3.12
CA ASP A 196 7.19 21.57 4.48
C ASP A 196 8.22 21.02 5.49
N GLY A 197 8.95 19.97 5.15
CA GLY A 197 9.95 19.30 5.99
C GLY A 197 9.37 18.52 7.17
N VAL A 198 8.04 18.42 7.29
CA VAL A 198 7.35 17.86 8.47
C VAL A 198 6.45 16.70 8.10
N THR A 199 5.82 16.73 6.92
CA THR A 199 4.88 15.69 6.50
C THR A 199 5.64 14.52 5.85
N PRO A 200 5.74 13.35 6.51
CA PRO A 200 6.39 12.19 5.91
C PRO A 200 5.49 11.56 4.85
N TYR A 201 6.09 11.04 3.80
CA TYR A 201 5.41 10.23 2.80
C TYR A 201 6.29 9.07 2.35
N MET A 202 5.67 7.92 2.10
CA MET A 202 6.36 6.72 1.65
C MET A 202 5.96 6.39 0.22
N ILE A 203 6.95 6.06 -0.61
CA ILE A 203 6.75 5.67 -2.02
C ILE A 203 6.88 4.15 -2.14
N PHE A 204 5.89 3.53 -2.76
CA PHE A 204 5.84 2.09 -3.06
C PHE A 204 5.62 1.87 -4.56
N PHE A 205 6.14 0.77 -5.13
CA PHE A 205 5.90 0.42 -6.54
C PHE A 205 4.57 -0.33 -6.69
N LYS A 206 3.60 0.24 -7.40
CA LYS A 206 2.24 -0.31 -7.53
C LYS A 206 2.22 -1.73 -8.12
N ASP A 207 3.03 -1.97 -9.15
CA ASP A 207 3.11 -3.28 -9.81
C ASP A 207 3.84 -4.34 -8.95
N GLY A 208 4.44 -3.95 -7.83
CA GLY A 208 5.05 -4.84 -6.83
C GLY A 208 4.19 -5.10 -5.60
N LEU A 209 2.93 -4.65 -5.61
CA LEU A 209 1.97 -4.78 -4.52
C LEU A 209 0.74 -5.57 -4.98
N GLU A 210 0.18 -6.34 -4.06
CA GLU A 210 -1.11 -7.00 -4.23
C GLU A 210 -2.11 -6.40 -3.24
N ILE A 211 -3.32 -6.11 -3.73
CA ILE A 211 -4.39 -5.52 -2.92
C ILE A 211 -5.29 -6.66 -2.48
N GLU A 212 -5.32 -6.92 -1.18
CA GLU A 212 -6.29 -7.84 -0.58
C GLU A 212 -7.47 -7.02 -0.03
N LYS A 213 -8.68 -7.46 -0.35
CA LYS A 213 -9.91 -6.89 0.20
C LYS A 213 -10.41 -7.82 1.31
N CYS A 214 -10.50 -7.31 2.53
CA CYS A 214 -11.07 -8.03 3.67
C CYS A 214 -12.59 -7.81 3.80
#